data_AF-A0AAD6IQ79-F1
#
_entry.id   AF-A0AAD6IQ79-F1
#
_cell.length_a   1.000
_cell.length_b   1.000
_cell.length_c   1.000
_cell.angle_alpha   90.00
_cell.angle_beta   90.00
_cell.angle_gamma   90.00
#
_symmetry.space_group_name_H-M   'P 1'
#
loop_
_entity.id
_entity.type
_entity.pdbx_description
1 polymer ?
#
loop_
_entity_poly.entity_id
_entity_poly.type
_entity_poly.pdbx_seq_one_letter_code
_entity_poly.pdbx_strand_id
1 'polypeptide(L)'
;MIVKEAGGYEEKRAQKQNEEQAGGPQTSEAESTEQHGLLKRPQGQETEDGDAEYTVKNNYSPQEQALLESLQPEAHLSHLFSAELITPNELHYVRNHGKMVSLLMDDLKLNYLAVNIPVVLVSDGNRRKELNMIHKSKGFNWGAGAISCAYRKGPLLRNILISTGIPEKLSPNDNMVRYWVNFAGGDELKDGSYETCIPFEYAMDRTNDVLLAYKMNDVFPPDHGYLLRIWIMDRENSSYYHIWDNRAIPSFVKGKDDKFTKTMFSHPDTLSNKQILNSVIARPADGYSTFNLLMKTYFPDSDQSGGAMSNILDYIPLGEEVEMCGLTDEIMYEGHGLFTIEGRERCSTRVSLVLGGIGVVPGFVLIACIMFTDGDVTQLQALDANKAEEDILLWDELDTFVRDSMTLEWQQINVIYVLSHASKGWKGRCGHVDAGLIRGI
;
A
#
# COMPACT_ATOMS: atom_id res chain seq x y z
N MET A 1 -1.02 -0.20 22.45
CA MET A 1 -2.01 -0.50 23.53
C MET A 1 -1.26 -0.47 24.85
N ILE A 2 -1.70 0.29 25.86
CA ILE A 2 -1.10 0.20 27.21
C ILE A 2 -1.92 -0.83 27.98
N VAL A 3 -1.40 -2.05 28.09
CA VAL A 3 -1.98 -3.07 28.96
C VAL A 3 -1.78 -2.59 30.41
N LYS A 4 -2.87 -2.45 31.16
CA LYS A 4 -2.84 -2.25 32.62
C LYS A 4 -3.35 -3.51 33.29
N GLU A 5 -2.59 -4.04 34.24
CA GLU A 5 -2.97 -5.20 35.04
C GLU A 5 -4.13 -4.88 35.99
N ALA A 6 -5.07 -5.82 36.11
CA ALA A 6 -5.94 -5.93 37.27
C ALA A 6 -5.19 -6.68 38.38
N GLY A 7 -5.05 -6.06 39.56
CA GLY A 7 -4.19 -6.54 40.63
C GLY A 7 -4.51 -7.95 41.13
N GLY A 8 -3.46 -8.74 41.39
CA GLY A 8 -3.55 -10.06 42.03
C GLY A 8 -2.62 -11.15 41.48
N TYR A 9 -1.78 -10.86 40.47
CA TYR A 9 -1.10 -11.90 39.69
C TYR A 9 0.39 -12.17 40.05
N GLU A 10 1.05 -11.28 40.81
CA GLU A 10 2.50 -11.40 41.08
C GLU A 10 2.90 -12.65 41.88
N GLU A 11 2.03 -13.17 42.77
CA GLU A 11 2.38 -14.31 43.63
C GLU A 11 2.62 -15.62 42.87
N LYS A 12 2.02 -15.79 41.68
CA LYS A 12 2.17 -17.02 40.88
C LYS A 12 3.39 -17.01 39.95
N ARG A 13 3.88 -15.81 39.57
CA ARG A 13 5.02 -15.65 38.65
C ARG A 13 6.36 -15.93 39.33
N ALA A 14 6.49 -15.59 40.63
CA ALA A 14 7.71 -15.75 41.40
C ALA A 14 8.10 -17.23 41.66
N GLN A 15 7.13 -18.16 41.68
CA GLN A 15 7.42 -19.58 41.94
C GLN A 15 8.04 -20.32 40.76
N LYS A 16 7.86 -19.85 39.52
CA LYS A 16 8.37 -20.55 38.32
C LYS A 16 9.78 -20.15 37.89
N GLN A 17 10.23 -18.92 38.20
CA GLN A 17 11.53 -18.41 37.73
C GLN A 17 12.74 -18.91 38.53
N ASN A 18 12.54 -19.48 39.72
CA ASN A 18 13.66 -19.97 40.55
C ASN A 18 14.23 -21.32 40.10
N GLU A 19 13.59 -22.03 39.15
CA GLU A 19 14.03 -23.37 38.74
C GLU A 19 14.98 -23.36 37.52
N GLU A 20 15.09 -22.26 36.76
CA GLU A 20 15.82 -22.24 35.47
C GLU A 20 17.22 -21.58 35.51
N GLN A 21 17.66 -20.95 36.60
CA GLN A 21 18.94 -20.21 36.64
C GLN A 21 20.19 -21.01 37.05
N ALA A 22 20.14 -22.34 37.10
CA ALA A 22 21.30 -23.17 37.46
C ALA A 22 22.00 -23.80 36.23
N GLY A 23 22.74 -23.03 35.44
CA GLY A 23 23.66 -23.61 34.44
C GLY A 23 24.18 -22.67 33.36
N GLY A 24 25.28 -21.96 33.61
CA GLY A 24 26.14 -21.36 32.57
C GLY A 24 27.31 -22.27 32.18
N PRO A 25 28.03 -22.00 31.07
CA PRO A 25 29.28 -21.22 31.23
C PRO A 25 29.67 -20.25 30.07
N GLN A 26 30.67 -19.42 30.38
CA GLN A 26 31.25 -18.26 29.68
C GLN A 26 32.30 -18.57 28.58
N THR A 27 32.65 -17.55 27.75
CA THR A 27 34.00 -17.08 27.26
C THR A 27 33.93 -16.61 25.80
N SER A 28 34.80 -15.75 25.23
CA SER A 28 35.51 -14.50 25.60
C SER A 28 36.11 -13.98 24.27
N GLU A 29 36.24 -12.65 24.12
CA GLU A 29 36.73 -11.92 22.94
C GLU A 29 38.23 -12.11 22.66
N ALA A 30 38.65 -11.87 21.40
CA ALA A 30 39.97 -11.29 21.07
C ALA A 30 39.99 -10.70 19.64
N GLU A 31 40.39 -9.43 19.55
CA GLU A 31 40.74 -8.68 18.34
C GLU A 31 42.17 -8.99 17.85
N SER A 32 42.44 -8.78 16.55
CA SER A 32 43.79 -8.36 16.10
C SER A 32 43.74 -7.65 14.73
N THR A 33 44.29 -6.44 14.73
CA THR A 33 44.59 -5.53 13.62
C THR A 33 45.93 -5.90 12.96
N GLU A 34 46.10 -5.70 11.64
CA GLU A 34 47.31 -5.08 11.06
C GLU A 34 47.22 -4.80 9.54
N GLN A 35 48.03 -3.84 9.10
CA GLN A 35 47.92 -3.05 7.88
C GLN A 35 48.90 -3.45 6.74
N HIS A 36 48.58 -2.89 5.57
CA HIS A 36 49.48 -2.36 4.51
C HIS A 36 50.07 -3.28 3.42
N GLY A 37 49.77 -2.89 2.17
CA GLY A 37 50.51 -3.25 0.96
C GLY A 37 50.02 -2.46 -0.27
N LEU A 38 50.68 -1.34 -0.57
CA LEU A 38 50.53 -0.54 -1.80
C LEU A 38 51.31 -1.20 -2.95
N LEU A 39 50.71 -1.37 -4.14
CA LEU A 39 51.45 -1.40 -5.42
C LEU A 39 50.56 -1.14 -6.65
N LYS A 40 51.21 -0.59 -7.68
CA LYS A 40 50.74 0.26 -8.80
C LYS A 40 49.89 -0.42 -9.89
N ARG A 41 49.15 0.43 -10.63
CA ARG A 41 48.49 0.18 -11.94
C ARG A 41 49.48 -0.11 -13.08
N PRO A 42 49.00 -0.75 -14.16
CA PRO A 42 49.28 -0.28 -15.53
C PRO A 42 48.01 -0.06 -16.38
N GLN A 43 48.20 0.69 -17.47
CA GLN A 43 47.22 1.20 -18.44
C GLN A 43 46.89 0.22 -19.58
N GLY A 44 45.69 0.39 -20.17
CA GLY A 44 45.47 0.47 -21.62
C GLY A 44 45.02 -0.79 -22.38
N GLN A 45 43.82 -0.75 -22.97
CA GLN A 45 43.60 -1.00 -24.42
C GLN A 45 42.15 -0.67 -24.83
N GLU A 46 42.02 0.21 -25.83
CA GLU A 46 40.81 0.54 -26.60
C GLU A 46 40.58 -0.52 -27.69
N THR A 47 39.32 -0.81 -28.02
CA THR A 47 38.94 -1.43 -29.30
C THR A 47 37.73 -0.69 -29.89
N GLU A 48 37.93 -0.19 -31.11
CA GLU A 48 36.91 0.26 -32.07
C GLU A 48 36.10 -0.95 -32.57
N ASP A 49 34.79 -0.79 -32.74
CA ASP A 49 33.98 -1.59 -33.68
C ASP A 49 32.90 -0.69 -34.26
N GLY A 50 32.81 -0.70 -35.59
CA GLY A 50 32.04 0.25 -36.41
C GLY A 50 30.57 -0.13 -36.64
N ASP A 51 29.74 0.91 -36.72
CA ASP A 51 28.34 0.80 -37.11
C ASP A 51 28.20 0.87 -38.64
N ALA A 52 27.58 -0.17 -39.22
CA ALA A 52 27.20 -0.20 -40.62
C ALA A 52 25.89 0.59 -40.84
N GLU A 53 25.94 1.67 -41.64
CA GLU A 53 24.76 2.42 -42.10
C GLU A 53 23.93 1.60 -43.11
N TYR A 54 22.65 1.36 -42.81
CA TYR A 54 21.64 0.97 -43.79
C TYR A 54 20.79 2.20 -44.16
N THR A 55 20.95 2.73 -45.37
CA THR A 55 20.11 3.82 -45.89
C THR A 55 18.82 3.25 -46.50
N VAL A 56 17.68 3.44 -45.82
CA VAL A 56 16.35 3.21 -46.43
C VAL A 56 15.99 4.45 -47.26
N LYS A 57 15.86 4.29 -48.58
CA LYS A 57 15.32 5.34 -49.47
C LYS A 57 13.83 5.50 -49.22
N ASN A 58 13.43 6.60 -48.59
CA ASN A 58 12.02 6.98 -48.47
C ASN A 58 11.60 7.83 -49.68
N ASN A 59 10.51 7.44 -50.34
CA ASN A 59 9.86 8.23 -51.40
C ASN A 59 8.85 9.20 -50.76
N TYR A 60 9.27 10.45 -50.53
CA TYR A 60 8.37 11.52 -50.08
C TYR A 60 7.70 12.22 -51.26
N SER A 61 6.52 12.78 -51.04
CA SER A 61 5.89 13.67 -52.01
C SER A 61 6.61 15.03 -52.08
N PRO A 62 6.54 15.77 -53.21
CA PRO A 62 7.21 17.08 -53.34
C PRO A 62 6.81 18.11 -52.28
N GLN A 63 5.62 17.99 -51.69
CA GLN A 63 5.12 18.89 -50.64
C GLN A 63 5.72 18.54 -49.27
N GLU A 64 5.92 17.26 -48.97
CA GLU A 64 6.60 16.80 -47.75
C GLU A 64 8.09 17.12 -47.80
N GLN A 65 8.69 17.05 -49.00
CA GLN A 65 10.09 17.41 -49.23
C GLN A 65 10.33 18.91 -49.05
N ALA A 66 9.42 19.75 -49.54
CA ALA A 66 9.47 21.20 -49.33
C ALA A 66 9.28 21.62 -47.85
N LEU A 67 8.47 20.87 -47.08
CA LEU A 67 8.29 21.13 -45.64
C LEU A 67 9.54 20.73 -44.84
N LEU A 68 10.21 19.63 -45.22
CA LEU A 68 11.49 19.22 -44.62
C LEU A 68 12.62 20.20 -44.95
N GLU A 69 12.66 20.72 -46.17
CA GLU A 69 13.65 21.72 -46.61
C GLU A 69 13.46 23.10 -45.95
N SER A 70 12.28 23.39 -45.39
CA SER A 70 12.00 24.63 -44.65
C SER A 70 12.60 24.66 -43.24
N LEU A 71 13.04 23.52 -42.72
CA LEU A 71 13.78 23.40 -41.47
C LEU A 71 15.28 23.33 -41.78
N GLN A 72 15.88 24.48 -42.11
CA GLN A 72 17.33 24.52 -42.34
C GLN A 72 18.07 24.14 -41.05
N PRO A 73 18.99 23.15 -41.08
CA PRO A 73 19.67 22.63 -39.90
C PRO A 73 20.68 23.62 -39.29
N GLU A 74 20.97 24.71 -39.99
CA GLU A 74 21.86 25.78 -39.56
C GLU A 74 21.26 27.16 -39.89
N ALA A 75 21.56 28.15 -39.05
CA ALA A 75 21.20 29.53 -39.31
C ALA A 75 22.04 30.12 -40.45
N HIS A 76 21.45 31.02 -41.23
CA HIS A 76 22.19 31.77 -42.24
C HIS A 76 23.33 32.56 -41.58
N LEU A 77 24.56 32.42 -42.10
CA LEU A 77 25.78 32.90 -41.44
C LEU A 77 25.72 34.39 -41.05
N SER A 78 25.05 35.21 -41.86
CA SER A 78 24.85 36.63 -41.59
C SER A 78 23.96 36.90 -40.37
N HIS A 79 22.91 36.10 -40.16
CA HIS A 79 22.03 36.22 -38.99
C HIS A 79 22.71 35.71 -37.71
N LEU A 80 23.50 34.62 -37.83
CA LEU A 80 24.31 34.11 -36.74
C LEU A 80 25.39 35.13 -36.32
N PHE A 81 26.02 35.81 -37.28
CA PHE A 81 26.98 36.87 -36.99
C PHE A 81 26.34 38.11 -36.34
N SER A 82 25.10 38.45 -36.74
CA SER A 82 24.33 39.54 -36.13
C SER A 82 23.81 39.23 -34.72
N ALA A 83 23.84 37.97 -34.29
CA ALA A 83 23.42 37.54 -32.96
C ALA A 83 24.44 37.84 -31.84
N GLU A 84 25.56 38.48 -32.16
CA GLU A 84 26.65 38.81 -31.24
C GLU A 84 27.16 37.59 -30.44
N LEU A 85 27.57 37.75 -29.17
CA LEU A 85 28.28 36.72 -28.41
C LEU A 85 27.39 35.54 -27.98
N ILE A 86 26.07 35.74 -27.83
CA ILE A 86 25.13 34.71 -27.36
C ILE A 86 24.05 34.52 -28.42
N THR A 87 24.12 33.39 -29.12
CA THR A 87 23.17 33.03 -30.16
C THR A 87 21.75 32.81 -29.58
N PRO A 88 20.72 33.56 -30.03
CA PRO A 88 19.32 33.28 -29.69
C PRO A 88 18.95 31.84 -30.07
N ASN A 89 18.08 31.22 -29.26
CA ASN A 89 17.69 29.81 -29.43
C ASN A 89 17.16 29.50 -30.85
N GLU A 90 16.54 30.47 -31.51
CA GLU A 90 16.00 30.39 -32.87
C GLU A 90 17.09 30.25 -33.96
N LEU A 91 18.33 30.63 -33.65
CA LEU A 91 19.49 30.61 -34.56
C LEU A 91 20.52 29.54 -34.16
N HIS A 92 20.24 28.75 -33.13
CA HIS A 92 21.12 27.67 -32.69
C HIS A 92 21.04 26.50 -33.67
N TYR A 93 22.18 25.99 -34.14
CA TYR A 93 22.19 24.87 -35.09
C TYR A 93 21.57 23.61 -34.47
N VAL A 94 20.88 22.82 -35.28
CA VAL A 94 20.19 21.60 -34.81
C VAL A 94 20.72 20.41 -35.58
N ARG A 95 21.36 19.47 -34.88
CA ARG A 95 21.84 18.19 -35.45
C ARG A 95 21.17 17.01 -34.73
N ASN A 96 20.26 16.33 -35.42
CA ASN A 96 19.51 15.19 -34.89
C ASN A 96 19.80 13.91 -35.71
N HIS A 97 19.93 12.76 -35.03
CA HIS A 97 20.12 11.45 -35.67
C HIS A 97 18.80 10.64 -35.79
N GLY A 98 17.63 11.28 -35.61
CA GLY A 98 16.31 10.65 -35.69
C GLY A 98 15.16 11.67 -35.80
N LYS A 99 13.92 11.20 -35.98
CA LYS A 99 12.72 12.06 -36.10
C LYS A 99 12.32 12.59 -34.72
N MET A 100 12.82 13.77 -34.37
CA MET A 100 12.44 14.49 -33.15
C MET A 100 11.23 15.39 -33.44
N VAL A 101 10.16 15.22 -32.64
CA VAL A 101 9.02 16.14 -32.66
C VAL A 101 9.06 16.96 -31.38
N SER A 102 9.29 18.27 -31.52
CA SER A 102 9.15 19.21 -30.42
C SER A 102 7.72 19.72 -30.41
N LEU A 103 7.02 19.54 -29.29
CA LEU A 103 5.66 20.05 -29.09
C LEU A 103 5.70 21.12 -27.99
N LEU A 104 5.23 22.31 -28.32
CA LEU A 104 4.98 23.35 -27.32
C LEU A 104 3.72 23.02 -26.53
N MET A 105 3.57 23.64 -25.37
CA MET A 105 2.38 23.47 -24.54
C MET A 105 1.10 23.89 -25.27
N ASP A 106 1.19 24.88 -26.14
CA ASP A 106 0.05 25.31 -26.97
C ASP A 106 -0.31 24.28 -28.03
N ASP A 107 0.67 23.56 -28.59
CA ASP A 107 0.39 22.44 -29.49
C ASP A 107 -0.41 21.35 -28.78
N LEU A 108 -0.03 21.00 -27.55
CA LEU A 108 -0.74 20.02 -26.73
C LEU A 108 -2.18 20.44 -26.40
N LYS A 109 -2.43 21.74 -26.20
CA LYS A 109 -3.75 22.27 -25.84
C LYS A 109 -4.67 22.46 -27.03
N LEU A 110 -4.14 22.90 -28.17
CA LEU A 110 -4.93 23.30 -29.33
C LEU A 110 -5.10 22.16 -30.34
N ASN A 111 -4.10 21.30 -30.50
CA ASN A 111 -4.07 20.32 -31.58
C ASN A 111 -4.51 18.92 -31.15
N TYR A 112 -4.73 18.68 -29.85
CA TYR A 112 -5.11 17.37 -29.33
C TYR A 112 -6.35 17.45 -28.43
N LEU A 113 -7.25 16.48 -28.60
CA LEU A 113 -8.38 16.32 -27.71
C LEU A 113 -7.89 15.91 -26.31
N ALA A 114 -8.19 16.73 -25.32
CA ALA A 114 -7.86 16.46 -23.92
C ALA A 114 -9.04 15.78 -23.21
N VAL A 115 -8.71 14.77 -22.40
CA VAL A 115 -9.64 14.17 -21.43
C VAL A 115 -9.39 14.78 -20.05
N ASN A 116 -10.36 14.66 -19.15
CA ASN A 116 -10.23 15.11 -17.76
C ASN A 116 -10.77 14.02 -16.83
N ILE A 117 -9.87 13.25 -16.21
CA ILE A 117 -10.23 12.04 -15.45
C ILE A 117 -9.65 12.10 -14.03
N PRO A 118 -10.31 11.49 -13.03
CA PRO A 118 -9.74 11.36 -11.69
C PRO A 118 -8.61 10.31 -11.71
N VAL A 119 -7.42 10.70 -11.25
CA VAL A 119 -6.25 9.83 -11.15
C VAL A 119 -5.74 9.82 -9.72
N VAL A 120 -5.62 8.62 -9.15
CA VAL A 120 -4.96 8.39 -7.87
C VAL A 120 -3.48 8.18 -8.12
N LEU A 121 -2.63 8.99 -7.50
CA LEU A 121 -1.19 8.76 -7.45
C LEU A 121 -0.80 8.31 -6.04
N VAL A 122 0.04 7.28 -5.98
CA VAL A 122 0.57 6.71 -4.75
C VAL A 122 2.09 6.74 -4.87
N SER A 123 2.79 7.19 -3.84
CA SER A 123 4.24 7.01 -3.79
C SER A 123 4.58 5.56 -3.44
N ASP A 124 5.56 4.97 -4.11
CA ASP A 124 6.16 3.68 -3.70
C ASP A 124 6.71 3.70 -2.27
N GLY A 125 6.99 4.89 -1.73
CA GLY A 125 7.36 5.09 -0.34
C GLY A 125 6.21 5.09 0.64
N ASN A 126 4.94 5.04 0.22
CA ASN A 126 3.80 5.08 1.14
C ASN A 126 3.92 3.99 2.20
N ARG A 127 3.63 4.33 3.47
CA ARG A 127 3.79 3.44 4.65
C ARG A 127 5.23 2.98 4.95
N ARG A 128 6.27 3.56 4.33
CA ARG A 128 7.68 3.20 4.59
C ARG A 128 8.10 3.34 6.05
N LYS A 129 7.45 4.24 6.83
CA LYS A 129 7.71 4.35 8.27
C LYS A 129 7.49 3.02 9.00
N GLU A 130 6.46 2.26 8.63
CA GLU A 130 6.14 0.96 9.25
C GLU A 130 7.27 -0.05 9.03
N LEU A 131 7.78 -0.12 7.80
CA LEU A 131 8.95 -0.95 7.47
C LEU A 131 10.17 -0.50 8.28
N ASN A 132 10.41 0.82 8.37
CA ASN A 132 11.54 1.38 9.09
C ASN A 132 11.51 1.15 10.61
N MET A 133 10.33 0.88 11.20
CA MET A 133 10.21 0.47 12.61
C MET A 133 10.72 -0.95 12.84
N ILE A 134 10.59 -1.85 11.83
CA ILE A 134 11.10 -3.22 11.90
C ILE A 134 12.58 -3.27 11.51
N HIS A 135 12.92 -2.69 10.35
CA HIS A 135 14.28 -2.63 9.84
C HIS A 135 14.51 -1.33 9.09
N LYS A 136 15.44 -0.50 9.58
CA LYS A 136 15.74 0.79 8.98
C LYS A 136 16.21 0.63 7.52
N SER A 137 15.49 1.25 6.59
CA SER A 137 15.81 1.33 5.17
C SER A 137 16.39 2.69 4.78
N LYS A 138 16.82 2.84 3.52
CA LYS A 138 17.25 4.12 2.95
C LYS A 138 16.03 4.83 2.36
N GLY A 139 15.51 5.83 3.06
CA GLY A 139 14.39 6.63 2.57
C GLY A 139 13.64 7.39 3.65
N PHE A 140 12.78 8.31 3.22
CA PHE A 140 11.96 9.12 4.11
C PHE A 140 10.90 8.27 4.84
N ASN A 141 10.59 8.62 6.08
CA ASN A 141 9.55 7.98 6.90
C ASN A 141 8.16 8.48 6.51
N TRP A 142 7.68 8.03 5.37
CA TRP A 142 6.28 8.24 4.99
C TRP A 142 5.34 7.44 5.90
N GLY A 143 4.34 8.10 6.47
CA GLY A 143 3.16 7.42 7.02
C GLY A 143 2.26 6.91 5.89
N ALA A 144 0.98 6.67 6.20
CA ALA A 144 0.02 6.12 5.26
C ALA A 144 -0.63 7.15 4.29
N GLY A 145 -0.21 8.42 4.38
CA GLY A 145 -0.79 9.55 3.63
C GLY A 145 -0.06 9.93 2.34
N ALA A 146 0.91 9.15 1.86
CA ALA A 146 1.63 9.43 0.61
C ALA A 146 0.80 8.98 -0.62
N ILE A 147 -0.45 9.41 -0.66
CA ILE A 147 -1.47 9.06 -1.66
C ILE A 147 -2.40 10.26 -1.86
N SER A 148 -2.70 10.58 -3.12
CA SER A 148 -3.59 11.69 -3.47
C SER A 148 -4.37 11.39 -4.73
N CYS A 149 -5.63 11.83 -4.77
CA CYS A 149 -6.48 11.78 -5.97
C CYS A 149 -6.73 13.19 -6.50
N ALA A 150 -6.57 13.40 -7.80
CA ALA A 150 -6.90 14.66 -8.46
C ALA A 150 -7.40 14.43 -9.88
N TYR A 151 -8.21 15.35 -10.37
CA TYR A 151 -8.55 15.39 -11.79
C TYR A 151 -7.33 15.80 -12.60
N ARG A 152 -6.96 15.01 -13.60
CA ARG A 152 -5.85 15.29 -14.51
C ARG A 152 -6.41 15.57 -15.90
N LYS A 153 -6.08 16.73 -16.45
CA LYS A 153 -6.46 17.12 -17.81
C LYS A 153 -5.26 17.12 -18.74
N GLY A 154 -5.40 16.43 -19.86
CA GLY A 154 -4.41 16.40 -20.92
C GLY A 154 -4.79 15.47 -22.05
N PRO A 155 -4.07 15.52 -23.19
CA PRO A 155 -4.19 14.53 -24.25
C PRO A 155 -3.66 13.16 -23.82
N LEU A 156 -4.21 12.11 -24.43
CA LEU A 156 -3.67 10.75 -24.32
C LEU A 156 -2.34 10.65 -25.07
N LEU A 157 -1.32 10.12 -24.41
CA LEU A 157 0.03 9.94 -24.96
C LEU A 157 -0.01 9.15 -26.28
N ARG A 158 -0.81 8.08 -26.31
CA ARG A 158 -1.09 7.29 -27.52
C ARG A 158 -1.41 8.14 -28.75
N ASN A 159 -2.32 9.11 -28.61
CA ASN A 159 -2.77 9.92 -29.74
C ASN A 159 -1.68 10.85 -30.25
N ILE A 160 -0.83 11.34 -29.33
CA ILE A 160 0.36 12.11 -29.69
C ILE A 160 1.34 11.23 -30.46
N LEU A 161 1.68 10.04 -29.95
CA LEU A 161 2.60 9.13 -30.63
C LEU A 161 2.10 8.78 -32.05
N ILE A 162 0.81 8.49 -32.22
CA ILE A 162 0.24 8.22 -33.55
C ILE A 162 0.39 9.42 -34.49
N SER A 163 0.13 10.63 -33.99
CA SER A 163 0.23 11.84 -34.80
C SER A 163 1.65 12.15 -35.29
N THR A 164 2.69 11.66 -34.60
CA THR A 164 4.09 11.82 -35.03
C THR A 164 4.51 10.77 -36.07
N GLY A 165 3.60 9.87 -36.43
CA GLY A 165 3.82 8.80 -37.41
C GLY A 165 4.28 7.48 -36.78
N ILE A 166 4.20 7.32 -35.47
CA ILE A 166 4.48 6.05 -34.79
C ILE A 166 3.25 5.14 -34.99
N PRO A 167 3.42 3.91 -35.50
CA PRO A 167 2.29 3.01 -35.72
C PRO A 167 1.66 2.57 -34.40
N GLU A 168 0.38 2.19 -34.43
CA GLU A 168 -0.32 1.70 -33.23
C GLU A 168 0.30 0.44 -32.63
N LYS A 169 0.97 -0.34 -33.47
CA LYS A 169 1.71 -1.54 -33.09
C LYS A 169 3.07 -1.49 -33.77
N LEU A 170 4.11 -1.61 -32.96
CA LEU A 170 5.43 -1.96 -33.48
C LEU A 170 5.47 -3.49 -33.50
N SER A 171 5.63 -4.07 -34.69
CA SER A 171 5.78 -5.52 -34.78
C SER A 171 7.09 -5.88 -34.07
N PRO A 172 7.13 -6.90 -33.20
CA PRO A 172 8.40 -7.49 -32.86
C PRO A 172 9.01 -7.93 -34.19
N ASN A 173 10.19 -7.41 -34.54
CA ASN A 173 10.97 -8.03 -35.61
C ASN A 173 11.19 -9.52 -35.25
N ASP A 174 11.70 -10.33 -36.17
CA ASP A 174 11.95 -11.78 -35.98
C ASP A 174 12.65 -12.17 -34.64
N ASN A 175 13.24 -11.19 -33.94
CA ASN A 175 13.89 -11.30 -32.63
C ASN A 175 13.00 -11.04 -31.39
N MET A 176 11.67 -10.91 -31.49
CA MET A 176 10.77 -10.71 -30.33
C MET A 176 11.14 -9.49 -29.44
N VAL A 177 11.59 -8.40 -30.06
CA VAL A 177 12.06 -7.21 -29.35
C VAL A 177 10.88 -6.44 -28.75
N ARG A 178 10.98 -6.06 -27.47
CA ARG A 178 10.00 -5.21 -26.77
C ARG A 178 10.43 -3.74 -26.82
N TYR A 179 9.50 -2.86 -27.15
CA TYR A 179 9.75 -1.42 -27.21
C TYR A 179 9.31 -0.71 -25.92
N TRP A 180 9.95 0.43 -25.64
CA TRP A 180 9.76 1.20 -24.41
C TRP A 180 9.58 2.68 -24.73
N VAL A 181 8.59 3.30 -24.09
CA VAL A 181 8.40 4.75 -24.12
C VAL A 181 9.10 5.34 -22.91
N ASN A 182 10.11 6.15 -23.17
CA ASN A 182 10.98 6.75 -22.17
C ASN A 182 10.53 8.18 -21.88
N PHE A 183 10.73 8.61 -20.63
CA PHE A 183 10.42 9.94 -20.14
C PHE A 183 11.64 10.49 -19.41
N ALA A 184 11.95 11.76 -19.65
CA ALA A 184 12.91 12.51 -18.86
C ALA A 184 12.30 13.84 -18.44
N GLY A 185 12.43 14.18 -17.16
CA GLY A 185 12.08 15.50 -16.65
C GLY A 185 13.08 16.58 -17.05
N GLY A 186 12.70 17.85 -16.86
CA GLY A 186 13.58 19.02 -17.00
C GLY A 186 14.37 19.36 -15.73
N ASP A 187 14.42 18.45 -14.76
CA ASP A 187 15.08 18.59 -13.47
C ASP A 187 16.57 18.22 -13.52
N GLU A 188 17.36 18.83 -12.64
CA GLU A 188 18.77 18.50 -12.41
C GLU A 188 18.93 17.96 -10.98
N LEU A 189 19.08 16.64 -10.86
CA LEU A 189 19.31 15.98 -9.57
C LEU A 189 20.77 15.56 -9.44
N LYS A 190 21.13 15.09 -8.24
CA LYS A 190 22.50 14.69 -7.89
C LYS A 190 23.10 13.66 -8.86
N ASP A 191 22.29 12.70 -9.31
CA ASP A 191 22.73 11.56 -10.11
C ASP A 191 22.20 11.63 -11.57
N GLY A 192 21.86 12.84 -12.04
CA GLY A 192 21.33 13.11 -13.38
C GLY A 192 19.87 13.60 -13.38
N SER A 193 19.28 13.75 -14.57
CA SER A 193 17.85 14.00 -14.72
C SER A 193 17.03 12.81 -14.20
N TYR A 194 15.83 13.06 -13.69
CA TYR A 194 14.90 11.95 -13.42
C TYR A 194 14.37 11.39 -14.73
N GLU A 195 14.72 10.13 -15.03
CA GLU A 195 14.27 9.43 -16.22
C GLU A 195 13.74 8.04 -15.90
N THR A 196 12.72 7.61 -16.62
CA THR A 196 12.13 6.27 -16.50
C THR A 196 11.44 5.87 -17.81
N CYS A 197 10.86 4.67 -17.88
CA CYS A 197 10.09 4.23 -19.04
C CYS A 197 8.92 3.33 -18.67
N ILE A 198 7.97 3.21 -19.59
CA ILE A 198 6.89 2.22 -19.55
C ILE A 198 6.90 1.39 -20.85
N PRO A 199 6.34 0.17 -20.86
CA PRO A 199 6.23 -0.63 -22.08
C PRO A 199 5.43 0.11 -23.17
N PHE A 200 5.86 0.01 -24.42
CA PHE A 200 5.19 0.64 -25.55
C PHE A 200 3.73 0.19 -25.68
N GLU A 201 3.48 -1.11 -25.54
CA GLU A 201 2.14 -1.68 -25.61
C GLU A 201 1.24 -1.10 -24.51
N TYR A 202 1.80 -0.86 -23.31
CA TYR A 202 1.06 -0.25 -22.21
C TYR A 202 0.66 1.20 -22.53
N ALA A 203 1.58 1.99 -23.08
CA ALA A 203 1.34 3.38 -23.49
C ALA A 203 0.33 3.51 -24.65
N MET A 204 0.25 2.49 -25.50
CA MET A 204 -0.62 2.46 -26.69
C MET A 204 -1.98 1.81 -26.46
N ASP A 205 -2.16 1.11 -25.33
CA ASP A 205 -3.44 0.51 -24.95
C ASP A 205 -4.46 1.61 -24.59
N ARG A 206 -5.68 1.46 -25.12
CA ARG A 206 -6.77 2.41 -24.92
C ARG A 206 -7.41 2.28 -23.54
N THR A 207 -7.15 1.21 -22.78
CA THR A 207 -7.73 1.02 -21.44
C THR A 207 -6.84 1.52 -20.31
N ASN A 208 -5.59 1.92 -20.59
CA ASN A 208 -4.63 2.35 -19.57
C ASN A 208 -4.57 3.88 -19.39
N ASP A 209 -5.23 4.64 -20.28
CA ASP A 209 -5.38 6.09 -20.21
C ASP A 209 -4.08 6.85 -19.84
N VAL A 210 -2.95 6.56 -20.49
CA VAL A 210 -1.70 7.30 -20.23
C VAL A 210 -1.82 8.73 -20.74
N LEU A 211 -1.71 9.73 -19.85
CA LEU A 211 -1.91 11.15 -20.19
C LEU A 211 -0.62 11.97 -20.11
N LEU A 212 -0.49 12.96 -20.99
CA LEU A 212 0.38 14.11 -20.77
C LEU A 212 -0.45 15.25 -20.16
N ALA A 213 -0.51 15.28 -18.83
CA ALA A 213 -1.35 16.23 -18.10
C ALA A 213 -0.72 17.63 -18.04
N TYR A 214 -1.50 18.65 -18.38
CA TYR A 214 -1.13 20.07 -18.23
C TYR A 214 -2.03 20.83 -17.25
N LYS A 215 -3.08 20.18 -16.71
CA LYS A 215 -3.93 20.70 -15.64
C LYS A 215 -4.15 19.64 -14.57
N MET A 216 -4.19 20.07 -13.32
CA MET A 216 -4.53 19.26 -12.16
C MET A 216 -5.63 20.00 -11.39
N ASN A 217 -6.83 19.43 -11.29
CA ASN A 217 -8.03 20.15 -10.84
C ASN A 217 -8.20 21.49 -11.61
N ASP A 218 -7.89 22.62 -10.95
CA ASP A 218 -8.04 23.97 -11.50
C ASP A 218 -6.75 24.70 -11.86
N VAL A 219 -5.63 24.37 -11.22
CA VAL A 219 -4.33 25.04 -11.40
C VAL A 219 -3.26 23.97 -11.41
N PHE A 220 -2.23 24.10 -12.25
CA PHE A 220 -1.07 23.22 -12.23
C PHE A 220 0.04 23.87 -11.40
N PRO A 221 0.28 23.44 -10.14
CA PRO A 221 1.35 23.98 -9.32
C PRO A 221 2.72 23.62 -9.92
N PRO A 222 3.74 24.49 -9.81
CA PRO A 222 5.10 24.20 -10.25
C PRO A 222 5.66 22.88 -9.70
N ASP A 223 5.31 22.54 -8.46
CA ASP A 223 5.72 21.31 -7.76
C ASP A 223 5.18 20.01 -8.38
N HIS A 224 4.31 20.11 -9.39
CA HIS A 224 3.69 18.96 -10.05
C HIS A 224 4.12 18.77 -11.51
N GLY A 225 5.18 19.46 -11.93
CA GLY A 225 5.95 19.15 -13.14
C GLY A 225 6.04 20.29 -14.16
N TYR A 226 7.13 20.30 -14.91
CA TYR A 226 7.29 21.05 -16.15
C TYR A 226 8.30 20.31 -17.03
N LEU A 227 8.06 20.32 -18.34
CA LEU A 227 8.93 19.83 -19.40
C LEU A 227 9.26 18.32 -19.34
N LEU A 228 8.82 17.60 -20.36
CA LEU A 228 9.07 16.17 -20.53
C LEU A 228 9.68 15.94 -21.91
N ARG A 229 10.82 15.24 -21.96
CA ARG A 229 11.32 14.64 -23.19
C ARG A 229 10.80 13.21 -23.28
N ILE A 230 10.33 12.82 -24.47
CA ILE A 230 9.77 11.49 -24.72
C ILE A 230 10.46 10.90 -25.95
N TRP A 231 10.90 9.64 -25.85
CA TRP A 231 11.50 8.91 -26.96
C TRP A 231 11.21 7.40 -26.87
N ILE A 232 11.31 6.69 -27.99
CA ILE A 232 11.10 5.24 -28.05
C ILE A 232 12.43 4.53 -28.23
N MET A 233 12.64 3.46 -27.46
CA MET A 233 13.80 2.58 -27.59
C MET A 233 13.36 1.12 -27.68
N ASP A 234 14.25 0.28 -28.20
CA ASP A 234 14.16 -1.18 -28.22
C ASP A 234 14.73 -1.85 -26.95
N ARG A 235 15.05 -1.04 -25.94
CA ARG A 235 15.58 -1.45 -24.64
C ARG A 235 14.97 -0.62 -23.52
N GLU A 236 14.92 -1.22 -22.33
CA GLU A 236 14.48 -0.56 -21.09
C GLU A 236 15.43 0.59 -20.74
N ASN A 237 14.93 1.60 -20.03
CA ASN A 237 15.72 2.75 -19.61
C ASN A 237 16.83 2.30 -18.65
N SER A 238 18.03 2.85 -18.80
CA SER A 238 19.18 2.49 -17.95
C SER A 238 19.68 3.65 -17.10
N SER A 239 18.84 4.69 -16.89
CA SER A 239 19.16 5.83 -16.05
C SER A 239 19.32 5.43 -14.58
N TYR A 240 19.97 6.30 -13.80
CA TYR A 240 20.22 6.02 -12.40
C TYR A 240 18.92 5.81 -11.61
N TYR A 241 17.94 6.70 -11.74
CA TYR A 241 16.69 6.62 -10.99
C TYR A 241 15.79 5.46 -11.43
N HIS A 242 15.87 5.03 -12.69
CA HIS A 242 15.14 3.86 -13.17
C HIS A 242 15.72 2.53 -12.63
N ILE A 243 17.05 2.46 -12.50
CA ILE A 243 17.73 1.24 -12.01
C ILE A 243 17.78 1.21 -10.48
N TRP A 244 18.02 2.33 -9.81
CA TRP A 244 18.36 2.34 -8.38
C TRP A 244 17.25 2.83 -7.44
N ASP A 245 16.09 3.20 -7.98
CA ASP A 245 14.93 3.66 -7.22
C ASP A 245 13.63 3.00 -7.72
N ASN A 246 12.54 3.10 -6.95
CA ASN A 246 11.20 2.58 -7.30
C ASN A 246 11.18 1.09 -7.67
N ARG A 247 11.85 0.27 -6.85
CA ARG A 247 11.92 -1.20 -7.01
C ARG A 247 11.63 -1.93 -5.71
N ALA A 248 10.90 -3.04 -5.81
CA ALA A 248 10.66 -3.98 -4.72
C ALA A 248 11.72 -5.09 -4.76
N ILE A 249 12.77 -4.93 -3.96
CA ILE A 249 13.90 -5.86 -3.91
C ILE A 249 13.65 -6.95 -2.84
N PRO A 250 14.03 -8.22 -3.07
CA PRO A 250 13.92 -9.27 -2.06
C PRO A 250 14.60 -8.90 -0.73
N SER A 251 13.93 -9.20 0.40
CA SER A 251 14.32 -8.76 1.74
C SER A 251 15.70 -9.23 2.23
N PHE A 252 16.24 -10.29 1.64
CA PHE A 252 17.58 -10.80 1.96
C PHE A 252 18.71 -10.02 1.28
N VAL A 253 18.41 -9.08 0.39
CA VAL A 253 19.38 -8.18 -0.24
C VAL A 253 19.66 -7.00 0.70
N LYS A 254 20.89 -6.93 1.25
CA LYS A 254 21.26 -5.92 2.27
C LYS A 254 22.31 -4.89 1.82
N GLY A 255 23.04 -5.18 0.75
CA GLY A 255 24.13 -4.34 0.22
C GLY A 255 23.72 -3.53 -1.02
N LYS A 256 24.67 -2.78 -1.60
CA LYS A 256 24.55 -2.19 -2.96
C LYS A 256 25.62 -2.69 -3.94
N ASP A 257 26.71 -3.23 -3.43
CA ASP A 257 27.94 -3.37 -4.21
C ASP A 257 28.16 -4.77 -4.80
N ASP A 258 27.47 -5.79 -4.26
CA ASP A 258 27.60 -7.15 -4.74
C ASP A 258 26.85 -7.36 -6.07
N LYS A 259 27.33 -8.33 -6.85
CA LYS A 259 26.81 -8.63 -8.18
C LYS A 259 25.34 -9.04 -8.14
N PHE A 260 24.91 -9.72 -7.09
CA PHE A 260 23.53 -10.18 -6.96
C PHE A 260 22.58 -9.00 -6.74
N THR A 261 22.95 -8.05 -5.89
CA THR A 261 22.20 -6.80 -5.70
C THR A 261 22.03 -6.04 -7.02
N LYS A 262 23.12 -5.84 -7.77
CA LYS A 262 23.07 -5.14 -9.07
C LYS A 262 22.13 -5.84 -10.05
N THR A 263 22.14 -7.17 -10.08
CA THR A 263 21.20 -7.95 -10.89
C THR A 263 19.76 -7.69 -10.45
N MET A 264 19.47 -7.69 -9.14
CA MET A 264 18.11 -7.47 -8.64
C MET A 264 17.58 -6.07 -8.96
N PHE A 265 18.42 -5.03 -8.83
CA PHE A 265 18.04 -3.68 -9.22
C PHE A 265 17.91 -3.50 -10.75
N SER A 266 18.52 -4.36 -11.56
CA SER A 266 18.39 -4.31 -13.02
C SER A 266 17.33 -5.27 -13.57
N HIS A 267 16.70 -6.09 -12.71
CA HIS A 267 15.75 -7.10 -13.14
C HIS A 267 14.37 -6.48 -13.37
N PRO A 268 13.73 -6.67 -14.54
CA PRO A 268 12.44 -6.03 -14.84
C PRO A 268 11.33 -6.34 -13.82
N ASP A 269 11.30 -7.56 -13.27
CA ASP A 269 10.27 -7.97 -12.29
C ASP A 269 10.37 -7.26 -10.94
N THR A 270 11.48 -6.59 -10.63
CA THR A 270 11.58 -5.79 -9.39
C THR A 270 11.05 -4.37 -9.58
N LEU A 271 10.75 -3.94 -10.81
CA LEU A 271 10.25 -2.61 -11.12
C LEU A 271 8.79 -2.43 -10.68
N SER A 272 8.55 -1.39 -9.89
CA SER A 272 7.22 -1.03 -9.38
C SER A 272 6.39 -0.28 -10.44
N ASN A 273 5.85 -1.01 -11.42
CA ASN A 273 4.97 -0.40 -12.44
C ASN A 273 3.47 -0.43 -12.09
N LYS A 274 3.07 -1.38 -11.24
CA LYS A 274 1.67 -1.55 -10.81
C LYS A 274 1.62 -1.46 -9.29
N GLN A 275 0.67 -0.68 -8.79
CA GLN A 275 0.41 -0.62 -7.37
C GLN A 275 -0.20 -1.95 -6.90
N ILE A 276 0.23 -2.42 -5.73
CA ILE A 276 -0.38 -3.56 -5.05
C ILE A 276 -1.63 -3.10 -4.28
N LEU A 277 -2.53 -4.04 -3.97
CA LEU A 277 -3.70 -3.75 -3.13
C LEU A 277 -3.24 -3.20 -1.77
N ASN A 278 -3.82 -2.07 -1.34
CA ASN A 278 -3.49 -1.42 -0.08
C ASN A 278 -4.76 -0.84 0.55
N SER A 279 -4.83 -0.86 1.88
CA SER A 279 -5.90 -0.25 2.67
C SER A 279 -5.31 0.40 3.93
N VAL A 280 -5.98 1.45 4.40
CA VAL A 280 -5.55 2.24 5.56
C VAL A 280 -6.79 2.64 6.35
N ILE A 281 -6.75 2.48 7.67
CA ILE A 281 -7.76 3.01 8.57
C ILE A 281 -7.50 4.51 8.74
N ALA A 282 -8.38 5.34 8.20
CA ALA A 282 -8.31 6.79 8.36
C ALA A 282 -9.03 7.31 9.61
N ARG A 283 -9.99 6.52 10.13
CA ARG A 283 -10.77 6.84 11.33
C ARG A 283 -11.02 5.59 12.17
N PRO A 284 -10.85 5.66 13.51
CA PRO A 284 -10.35 6.81 14.28
C PRO A 284 -8.90 7.16 13.91
N ALA A 285 -8.53 8.44 14.07
CA ALA A 285 -7.16 8.87 13.78
C ALA A 285 -6.19 8.26 14.79
N ASP A 286 -4.95 8.05 14.37
CA ASP A 286 -3.89 7.53 15.24
C ASP A 286 -3.76 8.41 16.50
N GLY A 287 -3.72 7.78 17.67
CA GLY A 287 -3.71 8.45 18.98
C GLY A 287 -5.06 8.93 19.53
N TYR A 288 -6.19 8.79 18.81
CA TYR A 288 -7.50 9.31 19.26
C TYR A 288 -8.47 8.31 19.89
N SER A 289 -8.11 7.03 20.05
CA SER A 289 -8.93 6.12 20.84
C SER A 289 -8.16 4.92 21.37
N THR A 290 -8.03 4.83 22.69
CA THR A 290 -7.78 3.56 23.37
C THR A 290 -9.12 2.84 23.53
N PHE A 291 -9.18 1.56 23.20
CA PHE A 291 -10.25 0.68 23.65
C PHE A 291 -9.65 -0.34 24.62
N ASN A 292 -10.43 -0.74 25.62
CA ASN A 292 -10.06 -1.83 26.50
C ASN A 292 -10.55 -3.13 25.87
N LEU A 293 -9.61 -4.03 25.55
CA LEU A 293 -9.94 -5.37 25.10
C LEU A 293 -9.88 -6.34 26.27
N LEU A 294 -11.01 -6.94 26.63
CA LEU A 294 -11.04 -8.03 27.60
C LEU A 294 -10.56 -9.32 26.92
N MET A 295 -9.54 -9.96 27.49
CA MET A 295 -9.04 -11.24 27.00
C MET A 295 -9.08 -12.29 28.10
N LYS A 296 -9.65 -13.46 27.79
CA LYS A 296 -9.64 -14.63 28.68
C LYS A 296 -8.51 -15.56 28.26
N THR A 297 -7.56 -15.78 29.16
CA THR A 297 -6.44 -16.70 28.92
C THR A 297 -6.82 -18.12 29.27
N TYR A 298 -6.71 -19.02 28.30
CA TYR A 298 -6.86 -20.46 28.51
C TYR A 298 -5.50 -21.07 28.84
N PHE A 299 -5.18 -21.22 30.12
CA PHE A 299 -3.91 -21.82 30.54
C PHE A 299 -3.87 -23.32 30.22
N PRO A 300 -2.68 -23.88 29.90
CA PRO A 300 -2.50 -25.32 29.78
C PRO A 300 -2.77 -26.03 31.11
N ASP A 301 -3.37 -27.22 31.02
CA ASP A 301 -3.51 -28.17 32.12
C ASP A 301 -3.09 -29.58 31.66
N SER A 302 -3.37 -30.62 32.46
CA SER A 302 -2.98 -32.00 32.13
C SER A 302 -3.70 -32.57 30.90
N ASP A 303 -4.86 -32.01 30.56
CA ASP A 303 -5.80 -32.56 29.57
C ASP A 303 -5.85 -31.70 28.29
N GLN A 304 -5.46 -30.42 28.37
CA GLN A 304 -5.44 -29.49 27.24
C GLN A 304 -4.19 -28.59 27.24
N SER A 305 -3.64 -28.34 26.05
CA SER A 305 -2.42 -27.54 25.85
C SER A 305 -2.62 -26.03 26.06
N GLY A 306 -3.79 -25.58 26.49
CA GLY A 306 -4.16 -24.16 26.60
C GLY A 306 -4.41 -23.49 25.24
N GLY A 307 -4.85 -22.23 25.28
CA GLY A 307 -5.13 -21.41 24.11
C GLY A 307 -3.86 -20.87 23.47
N ALA A 308 -3.63 -21.19 22.19
CA ALA A 308 -2.40 -20.84 21.48
C ALA A 308 -2.14 -19.31 21.47
N MET A 309 -3.15 -18.52 21.11
CA MET A 309 -3.01 -17.05 21.07
C MET A 309 -3.11 -16.42 22.46
N SER A 310 -4.02 -16.91 23.31
CA SER A 310 -4.27 -16.27 24.60
C SER A 310 -3.08 -16.40 25.54
N ASN A 311 -2.35 -17.53 25.52
CA ASN A 311 -1.13 -17.68 26.30
C ASN A 311 -0.02 -16.78 25.76
N ILE A 312 0.13 -16.63 24.43
CA ILE A 312 1.10 -15.68 23.86
C ILE A 312 0.83 -14.28 24.41
N LEU A 313 -0.42 -13.83 24.35
CA LEU A 313 -0.80 -12.50 24.82
C LEU A 313 -0.61 -12.31 26.33
N ASP A 314 -0.80 -13.35 27.14
CA ASP A 314 -0.49 -13.34 28.58
C ASP A 314 1.03 -13.18 28.85
N TYR A 315 1.87 -13.73 27.97
CA TYR A 315 3.33 -13.63 28.08
C TYR A 315 3.91 -12.32 27.55
N ILE A 316 3.13 -11.49 26.85
CA ILE A 316 3.62 -10.22 26.30
C ILE A 316 3.82 -9.20 27.43
N PRO A 317 5.04 -8.67 27.61
CA PRO A 317 5.31 -7.64 28.61
C PRO A 317 4.44 -6.39 28.44
N LEU A 318 4.06 -5.76 29.56
CA LEU A 318 3.33 -4.49 29.53
C LEU A 318 4.15 -3.43 28.79
N GLY A 319 3.49 -2.72 27.87
CA GLY A 319 4.12 -1.69 27.04
C GLY A 319 4.56 -2.18 25.66
N GLU A 320 4.55 -3.49 25.41
CA GLU A 320 4.77 -4.06 24.08
C GLU A 320 3.55 -3.87 23.17
N GLU A 321 3.83 -3.87 21.86
CA GLU A 321 2.82 -3.66 20.83
C GLU A 321 2.34 -4.99 20.25
N VAL A 322 1.03 -5.10 20.04
CA VAL A 322 0.39 -6.24 19.37
C VAL A 322 -0.35 -5.71 18.16
N GLU A 323 -0.01 -6.22 16.98
CA GLU A 323 -0.76 -5.94 15.75
C GLU A 323 -2.00 -6.84 15.71
N MET A 324 -3.15 -6.23 15.47
CA MET A 324 -4.44 -6.93 15.43
C MET A 324 -5.07 -6.73 14.05
N CYS A 325 -5.48 -7.84 13.43
CA CYS A 325 -6.37 -7.75 12.27
C CYS A 325 -7.78 -7.39 12.77
N GLY A 326 -8.40 -6.40 12.14
CA GLY A 326 -9.78 -6.03 12.41
C GLY A 326 -10.77 -7.11 11.99
N LEU A 327 -12.05 -6.89 12.31
CA LEU A 327 -13.15 -7.75 11.88
C LEU A 327 -13.20 -7.79 10.35
N THR A 328 -13.48 -8.97 9.79
CA THR A 328 -13.83 -9.12 8.38
C THR A 328 -15.28 -8.67 8.18
N ASP A 329 -15.56 -7.90 7.12
CA ASP A 329 -16.88 -7.29 6.82
C ASP A 329 -17.98 -8.31 6.41
N GLU A 330 -18.00 -9.49 7.03
CA GLU A 330 -18.96 -10.56 6.71
C GLU A 330 -20.35 -10.26 7.27
N ILE A 331 -20.44 -9.62 8.44
CA ILE A 331 -21.70 -9.22 9.09
C ILE A 331 -21.51 -7.82 9.69
N MET A 332 -22.23 -6.83 9.15
CA MET A 332 -22.24 -5.46 9.66
C MET A 332 -23.64 -5.09 10.12
N TYR A 333 -23.73 -4.39 11.25
CA TYR A 333 -24.98 -3.79 11.72
C TYR A 333 -24.98 -2.31 11.38
N GLU A 334 -25.91 -1.88 10.54
CA GLU A 334 -26.02 -0.52 10.01
C GLU A 334 -26.96 0.37 10.86
N GLY A 335 -27.55 -0.20 11.93
CA GLY A 335 -28.53 0.46 12.78
C GLY A 335 -29.99 0.14 12.42
N HIS A 336 -30.89 0.33 13.38
CA HIS A 336 -32.35 0.19 13.20
C HIS A 336 -32.80 -1.15 12.57
N GLY A 337 -32.14 -2.24 12.95
CA GLY A 337 -32.44 -3.58 12.46
C GLY A 337 -31.87 -3.90 11.08
N LEU A 338 -31.12 -2.98 10.46
CA LEU A 338 -30.48 -3.20 9.17
C LEU A 338 -29.12 -3.89 9.35
N PHE A 339 -28.95 -4.99 8.63
CA PHE A 339 -27.70 -5.75 8.57
C PHE A 339 -27.21 -5.88 7.14
N THR A 340 -25.90 -5.77 6.94
CA THR A 340 -25.22 -6.21 5.71
C THR A 340 -24.55 -7.55 6.00
N ILE A 341 -25.06 -8.63 5.42
CA ILE A 341 -24.53 -10.00 5.59
C ILE A 341 -24.02 -10.48 4.24
N GLU A 342 -22.71 -10.72 4.14
CA GLU A 342 -22.03 -11.12 2.90
C GLU A 342 -22.37 -10.18 1.73
N GLY A 343 -22.39 -8.87 2.00
CA GLY A 343 -22.72 -7.82 1.04
C GLY A 343 -24.20 -7.72 0.68
N ARG A 344 -25.10 -8.42 1.39
CA ARG A 344 -26.56 -8.38 1.17
C ARG A 344 -27.27 -7.76 2.35
N GLU A 345 -28.10 -6.75 2.06
CA GLU A 345 -28.95 -6.12 3.06
C GLU A 345 -30.03 -7.07 3.57
N ARG A 346 -30.26 -7.03 4.88
CA ARG A 346 -31.29 -7.79 5.61
C ARG A 346 -31.86 -6.89 6.70
N CYS A 347 -33.18 -6.77 6.77
CA CYS A 347 -33.85 -6.11 7.87
C CYS A 347 -34.39 -7.15 8.85
N SER A 348 -34.02 -7.02 10.12
CA SER A 348 -34.45 -7.89 11.21
C SER A 348 -34.90 -7.04 12.38
N THR A 349 -36.16 -7.21 12.79
CA THR A 349 -36.70 -6.52 13.97
C THR A 349 -36.38 -7.25 15.28
N ARG A 350 -35.97 -8.52 15.19
CA ARG A 350 -35.61 -9.39 16.30
C ARG A 350 -34.28 -10.06 16.02
N VAL A 351 -33.38 -10.03 17.00
CA VAL A 351 -32.04 -10.60 16.92
C VAL A 351 -31.85 -11.53 18.10
N SER A 352 -31.60 -12.80 17.80
CA SER A 352 -31.30 -13.84 18.79
C SER A 352 -29.82 -14.17 18.75
N LEU A 353 -29.16 -14.12 19.90
CA LEU A 353 -27.73 -14.40 20.05
C LEU A 353 -27.53 -15.67 20.87
N VAL A 354 -26.64 -16.54 20.41
CA VAL A 354 -26.15 -17.68 21.18
C VAL A 354 -24.69 -17.41 21.49
N LEU A 355 -24.43 -17.11 22.76
CA LEU A 355 -23.16 -16.67 23.31
C LEU A 355 -22.60 -17.73 24.27
N GLY A 356 -21.31 -17.62 24.56
CA GLY A 356 -20.64 -18.46 25.54
C GLY A 356 -19.13 -18.21 25.56
N GLY A 357 -18.53 -18.21 26.76
CA GLY A 357 -17.12 -17.88 26.94
C GLY A 357 -16.74 -16.55 26.27
N ILE A 358 -15.61 -16.50 25.55
CA ILE A 358 -15.17 -15.29 24.82
C ILE A 358 -16.15 -14.89 23.70
N GLY A 359 -16.97 -15.81 23.21
CA GLY A 359 -17.99 -15.52 22.20
C GLY A 359 -19.02 -14.46 22.64
N VAL A 360 -19.09 -14.14 23.94
CA VAL A 360 -19.89 -13.02 24.45
C VAL A 360 -19.39 -11.67 23.95
N VAL A 361 -18.09 -11.51 23.69
CA VAL A 361 -17.49 -10.20 23.33
C VAL A 361 -18.07 -9.63 22.03
N PRO A 362 -18.07 -10.35 20.88
CA PRO A 362 -18.71 -9.83 19.68
C PRO A 362 -20.23 -9.65 19.85
N GLY A 363 -20.90 -10.52 20.62
CA GLY A 363 -22.31 -10.36 20.95
C GLY A 363 -22.61 -9.10 21.76
N PHE A 364 -21.76 -8.80 22.74
CA PHE A 364 -21.85 -7.63 23.58
C PHE A 364 -21.68 -6.34 22.78
N VAL A 365 -20.75 -6.32 21.82
CA VAL A 365 -20.56 -5.16 20.93
C VAL A 365 -21.84 -4.89 20.15
N LEU A 366 -22.46 -5.92 19.56
CA LEU A 366 -23.73 -5.75 18.83
C LEU A 366 -24.86 -5.29 19.76
N ILE A 367 -24.98 -5.88 20.95
CA ILE A 367 -25.96 -5.46 21.96
C ILE A 367 -25.75 -3.99 22.30
N ALA A 368 -24.54 -3.58 22.65
CA ALA A 368 -24.20 -2.20 22.99
C ALA A 368 -24.50 -1.25 21.82
N CYS A 369 -24.15 -1.61 20.59
CA CYS A 369 -24.47 -0.82 19.40
C CYS A 369 -25.98 -0.58 19.28
N ILE A 370 -26.81 -1.62 19.42
CA ILE A 370 -28.27 -1.48 19.35
C ILE A 370 -28.80 -0.63 20.51
N MET A 371 -28.37 -0.93 21.74
CA MET A 371 -28.86 -0.26 22.95
C MET A 371 -28.46 1.22 23.04
N PHE A 372 -27.34 1.61 22.44
CA PHE A 372 -26.86 3.00 22.42
C PHE A 372 -27.24 3.78 21.16
N THR A 373 -27.88 3.14 20.18
CA THR A 373 -28.35 3.84 18.97
C THR A 373 -29.72 4.48 19.25
N ASP A 374 -29.75 5.81 19.23
CA ASP A 374 -30.99 6.57 19.48
C ASP A 374 -32.11 6.17 18.52
N GLY A 375 -33.25 5.73 19.08
CA GLY A 375 -34.42 5.33 18.30
C GLY A 375 -34.30 3.97 17.62
N ASP A 376 -33.28 3.18 17.95
CA ASP A 376 -33.22 1.79 17.54
C ASP A 376 -34.17 0.94 18.41
N VAL A 377 -35.14 0.31 17.76
CA VAL A 377 -36.18 -0.50 18.42
C VAL A 377 -35.98 -2.01 18.19
N THR A 378 -34.78 -2.41 17.75
CA THR A 378 -34.46 -3.81 17.51
C THR A 378 -34.53 -4.61 18.82
N GLN A 379 -35.32 -5.68 18.82
CA GLN A 379 -35.50 -6.56 19.99
C GLN A 379 -34.37 -7.59 20.07
N LEU A 380 -33.78 -7.72 21.25
CA LEU A 380 -32.64 -8.58 21.52
C LEU A 380 -32.99 -9.73 22.47
N GLN A 381 -32.52 -10.93 22.14
CA GLN A 381 -32.52 -12.03 23.08
C GLN A 381 -31.22 -12.81 23.01
N ALA A 382 -30.48 -12.82 24.12
CA ALA A 382 -29.19 -13.50 24.22
C ALA A 382 -29.32 -14.74 25.11
N LEU A 383 -28.87 -15.89 24.62
CA LEU A 383 -28.51 -17.03 25.45
C LEU A 383 -27.03 -16.93 25.75
N ASP A 384 -26.63 -16.86 27.01
CA ASP A 384 -25.22 -16.93 27.40
C ASP A 384 -24.94 -18.24 28.14
N ALA A 385 -24.21 -19.14 27.48
CA ALA A 385 -23.97 -20.49 27.95
C ALA A 385 -22.52 -20.68 28.41
N ASN A 386 -22.34 -20.97 29.70
CA ASN A 386 -21.03 -21.12 30.35
C ASN A 386 -20.96 -22.41 31.19
N LYS A 387 -19.77 -22.77 31.68
CA LYS A 387 -19.61 -23.98 32.51
C LYS A 387 -20.09 -23.73 33.93
N ALA A 388 -19.55 -22.72 34.60
CA ALA A 388 -19.90 -22.32 35.97
C ALA A 388 -20.18 -20.80 36.04
N GLU A 389 -20.66 -20.33 37.19
CA GLU A 389 -20.98 -18.91 37.43
C GLU A 389 -19.77 -17.98 37.21
N GLU A 390 -18.58 -18.39 37.65
CA GLU A 390 -17.33 -17.63 37.47
C GLU A 390 -16.85 -17.53 36.02
N ASP A 391 -17.43 -18.32 35.12
CA ASP A 391 -17.10 -18.28 33.69
C ASP A 391 -17.92 -17.24 32.91
N ILE A 392 -18.96 -16.68 33.52
CA ILE A 392 -19.83 -15.67 32.89
C ILE A 392 -19.04 -14.36 32.81
N LEU A 393 -18.69 -13.96 31.60
CA LEU A 393 -18.01 -12.70 31.33
C LEU A 393 -19.04 -11.59 31.10
N LEU A 394 -18.73 -10.37 31.54
CA LEU A 394 -19.57 -9.17 31.36
C LEU A 394 -20.98 -9.29 31.98
N TRP A 395 -21.13 -10.09 33.04
CA TRP A 395 -22.43 -10.31 33.68
C TRP A 395 -23.06 -8.99 34.16
N ASP A 396 -22.34 -8.20 34.95
CA ASP A 396 -22.87 -6.96 35.51
C ASP A 396 -23.27 -5.95 34.42
N GLU A 397 -22.52 -5.90 33.33
CA GLU A 397 -22.78 -5.04 32.17
C GLU A 397 -24.01 -5.50 31.37
N LEU A 398 -24.13 -6.80 31.09
CA LEU A 398 -25.31 -7.38 30.42
C LEU A 398 -26.58 -7.19 31.26
N ASP A 399 -26.48 -7.42 32.57
CA ASP A 399 -27.60 -7.18 33.50
C ASP A 399 -27.94 -5.70 33.62
N THR A 400 -26.98 -4.79 33.40
CA THR A 400 -27.25 -3.35 33.31
C THR A 400 -28.12 -3.04 32.10
N PHE A 401 -27.80 -3.57 30.92
CA PHE A 401 -28.65 -3.39 29.74
C PHE A 401 -30.08 -3.93 29.95
N VAL A 402 -30.19 -5.10 30.59
CA VAL A 402 -31.51 -5.67 30.92
C VAL A 402 -32.28 -4.74 31.85
N ARG A 403 -31.68 -4.27 32.96
CA ARG A 403 -32.32 -3.34 33.90
C ARG A 403 -32.71 -2.03 33.25
N ASP A 404 -31.83 -1.43 32.46
CA ASP A 404 -32.08 -0.16 31.79
C ASP A 404 -33.26 -0.30 30.81
N SER A 405 -33.32 -1.42 30.08
CA SER A 405 -34.43 -1.72 29.16
C SER A 405 -35.78 -1.92 29.87
N MET A 406 -35.79 -2.31 31.16
CA MET A 406 -37.03 -2.43 31.93
C MET A 406 -37.65 -1.08 32.31
N THR A 407 -36.90 0.03 32.17
CA THR A 407 -37.43 1.38 32.40
C THR A 407 -38.25 1.93 31.23
N LEU A 408 -38.14 1.28 30.06
CA LEU A 408 -38.89 1.61 28.85
C LEU A 408 -40.31 1.03 28.91
N GLU A 409 -41.19 1.50 28.01
CA GLU A 409 -42.57 0.95 27.90
C GLU A 409 -42.59 -0.54 27.55
N TRP A 410 -41.51 -1.07 26.98
CA TRP A 410 -41.34 -2.47 26.62
C TRP A 410 -39.86 -2.87 26.77
N GLN A 411 -39.63 -4.12 27.21
CA GLN A 411 -38.28 -4.63 27.44
C GLN A 411 -37.59 -4.94 26.09
N GLN A 412 -36.52 -4.19 25.78
CA GLN A 412 -35.80 -4.30 24.52
C GLN A 412 -34.83 -5.48 24.45
N ILE A 413 -34.23 -5.87 25.58
CA ILE A 413 -33.26 -6.96 25.67
C ILE A 413 -33.62 -7.95 26.79
N ASN A 414 -33.49 -9.23 26.51
CA ASN A 414 -33.54 -10.31 27.48
C ASN A 414 -32.30 -11.19 27.39
N VAL A 415 -31.69 -11.51 28.54
CA VAL A 415 -30.51 -12.39 28.63
C VAL A 415 -30.86 -13.62 29.46
N ILE A 416 -30.58 -14.80 28.92
CA ILE A 416 -30.83 -16.08 29.57
C ILE A 416 -29.50 -16.78 29.78
N TYR A 417 -29.08 -16.89 31.03
CA TYR A 417 -27.87 -17.60 31.40
C TYR A 417 -28.11 -19.11 31.55
N VAL A 418 -27.24 -19.91 30.95
CA VAL A 418 -27.27 -21.38 30.95
C VAL A 418 -25.94 -21.92 31.48
N LEU A 419 -25.98 -22.75 32.52
CA LEU A 419 -24.78 -23.33 33.12
C LEU A 419 -24.78 -24.86 33.08
N SER A 420 -23.68 -25.46 32.62
CA SER A 420 -23.53 -26.92 32.61
C SER A 420 -23.17 -27.50 34.00
N HIS A 421 -22.48 -26.72 34.85
CA HIS A 421 -22.04 -27.06 36.20
C HIS A 421 -22.50 -26.01 37.21
N ALA A 422 -23.82 -25.74 37.25
CA ALA A 422 -24.41 -24.75 38.13
C ALA A 422 -24.27 -25.08 39.63
N SER A 423 -24.03 -24.07 40.46
CA SER A 423 -24.09 -24.21 41.92
C SER A 423 -25.53 -24.47 42.38
N LYS A 424 -25.69 -24.96 43.63
CA LYS A 424 -27.02 -25.18 44.23
C LYS A 424 -27.86 -23.90 44.37
N GLY A 425 -27.23 -22.72 44.31
CA GLY A 425 -27.89 -21.42 44.42
C GLY A 425 -28.28 -20.79 43.08
N TRP A 426 -27.94 -21.43 41.96
CA TRP A 426 -28.16 -20.90 40.63
C TRP A 426 -29.66 -20.76 40.31
N LYS A 427 -30.04 -19.57 39.81
CA LYS A 427 -31.42 -19.25 39.43
C LYS A 427 -31.68 -19.33 37.92
N GLY A 428 -30.62 -19.43 37.12
CA GLY A 428 -30.71 -19.55 35.67
C GLY A 428 -31.02 -20.97 35.21
N ARG A 429 -30.79 -21.25 33.93
CA ARG A 429 -30.98 -22.60 33.37
C ARG A 429 -29.77 -23.47 33.67
N CYS A 430 -30.02 -24.76 33.93
CA CYS A 430 -28.98 -25.78 34.09
C CYS A 430 -29.00 -26.73 32.89
N GLY A 431 -27.83 -27.11 32.38
CA GLY A 431 -27.67 -28.04 31.27
C GLY A 431 -26.94 -27.44 30.07
N HIS A 432 -27.27 -27.91 28.87
CA HIS A 432 -26.69 -27.44 27.61
C HIS A 432 -27.76 -26.73 26.78
N VAL A 433 -27.34 -25.85 25.86
CA VAL A 433 -28.24 -25.21 24.90
C VAL A 433 -28.81 -26.28 23.97
N ASP A 434 -30.13 -26.32 23.83
CA ASP A 434 -30.84 -27.24 22.95
C ASP A 434 -31.84 -26.52 22.03
N ALA A 435 -32.42 -27.27 21.09
CA ALA A 435 -33.37 -26.73 20.12
C ALA A 435 -34.69 -26.26 20.76
N GLY A 436 -35.02 -26.69 21.98
CA GLY A 436 -36.17 -26.19 22.73
C GLY A 436 -35.86 -24.80 23.28
N LEU A 437 -34.66 -24.63 23.83
CA LEU A 437 -34.17 -23.35 24.32
C LEU A 437 -34.09 -22.33 23.19
N ILE A 438 -33.55 -22.71 22.03
CA ILE A 438 -33.41 -21.82 20.85
C ILE A 438 -34.76 -21.43 20.23
N ARG A 439 -35.77 -22.32 20.29
CA ARG A 439 -37.11 -22.03 19.77
C ARG A 439 -38.00 -21.22 20.71
N GLY A 440 -37.61 -21.10 21.98
CA GLY A 440 -38.28 -20.25 22.98
C GLY A 440 -37.83 -18.79 22.93
N ILE A 441 -37.11 -18.41 21.87
CA ILE A 441 -36.43 -17.13 21.65
C ILE A 441 -37.01 -16.46 20.40
#